data_AF-A0A2V7X6B0-F1
#
_entry.id   AF-A0A2V7X6B0-F1
#
_cell.length_a   1.000
_cell.length_b   1.000
_cell.length_c   1.000
_cell.angle_alpha   90.00
_cell.angle_beta   90.00
_cell.angle_gamma   90.00
#
_symmetry.space_group_name_H-M   'P 1'
#
loop_
_entity.id
_entity.type
_entity.pdbx_description
1 polymer ?
#
loop_
_entity_poly.entity_id
_entity_poly.type
_entity_poly.pdbx_seq_one_letter_code
_entity_poly.pdbx_strand_id
1 'polypeptide(L)'
;QNACISCHMPHNSLAGPRLLRGPVPTVTNMDSATQNCMTCHNGGSNISPAIPNVYAEFAKIAHPYPAGTNTHDTNEAPLLNNNRHATCVDCHSAHASQQVTSFTSPLAPAIRGSQNGVAGISATDGTTVLNPSVNQYENCLRCHGTSSGKQSLPVFGYLPIWAVAGADPLNIVPQLTQTSTSSHPVMHDRSSAFPQPSLLSYMLNLDGRTQGRAMGVRILCTDCHNSDDNREFGGTGPNGPHGSQFLHLLERRYEFSQVAPGSGPGTTITNLFPNPILDPAANGPYSMCAKCHDLTQLVANTSFSQHALHINDGFSCSTCHTSHGMGASSATISGERMVNFDIAVVGTNGSNPLSYNRATGSCTLSCHNHAHGGGAAAAAMQKTVQPIK
;
A
#
# COMPACT_ATOMS: atom_id res chain seq x y z
N GLN A 1 11.90 -36.59 -4.23
CA GLN A 1 11.41 -37.70 -3.38
C GLN A 1 10.61 -37.25 -2.16
N ASN A 2 10.51 -35.95 -1.84
CA ASN A 2 9.62 -35.50 -0.76
C ASN A 2 8.53 -34.58 -1.33
N ALA A 3 7.43 -35.19 -1.80
CA ALA A 3 6.23 -34.52 -2.27
C ALA A 3 5.29 -34.28 -1.07
N CYS A 4 4.22 -35.06 -0.96
CA CYS A 4 3.20 -34.91 0.09
C CYS A 4 3.77 -35.07 1.50
N ILE A 5 4.74 -35.97 1.69
CA ILE A 5 5.32 -36.28 3.01
C ILE A 5 6.19 -35.16 3.58
N SER A 6 6.55 -34.15 2.79
CA SER A 6 7.24 -32.94 3.29
C SER A 6 6.32 -32.12 4.19
N CYS A 7 5.02 -32.10 3.88
CA CYS A 7 4.03 -31.33 4.60
C CYS A 7 3.18 -32.23 5.51
N HIS A 8 2.91 -33.46 5.09
CA HIS A 8 2.00 -34.38 5.78
C HIS A 8 2.73 -35.54 6.48
N MET A 9 2.21 -35.94 7.64
CA MET A 9 2.62 -37.11 8.43
C MET A 9 1.66 -38.29 8.19
N PRO A 10 2.05 -39.33 7.42
CA PRO A 10 1.15 -40.45 7.12
C PRO A 10 0.86 -41.37 8.32
N HIS A 11 1.76 -41.45 9.31
CA HIS A 11 1.63 -42.27 10.52
C HIS A 11 2.22 -41.55 11.75
N ASN A 12 1.78 -41.94 12.95
CA ASN A 12 2.25 -41.40 14.24
C ASN A 12 2.19 -39.86 14.34
N SER A 13 1.14 -39.27 13.77
CA SER A 13 0.92 -37.84 13.83
C SER A 13 0.60 -37.41 15.26
N LEU A 14 1.61 -36.92 15.99
CA LEU A 14 1.42 -35.93 17.07
C LEU A 14 1.04 -34.55 16.50
N ALA A 15 1.03 -34.44 15.18
CA ALA A 15 0.79 -33.23 14.41
C ALA A 15 -0.70 -32.90 14.38
N GLY A 16 -1.03 -31.61 14.42
CA GLY A 16 -2.39 -31.07 14.55
C GLY A 16 -3.33 -31.40 13.38
N PRO A 17 -4.39 -30.58 13.16
CA PRO A 17 -5.38 -30.82 12.10
C PRO A 17 -4.74 -31.17 10.73
N ARG A 18 -5.37 -32.08 9.98
CA ARG A 18 -5.02 -32.45 8.59
C ARG A 18 -3.64 -33.11 8.41
N LEU A 19 -3.12 -33.75 9.46
CA LEU A 19 -1.84 -34.48 9.45
C LEU A 19 -0.65 -33.59 9.07
N LEU A 20 -0.74 -32.28 9.26
CA LEU A 20 0.33 -31.33 8.90
C LEU A 20 1.48 -31.41 9.89
N ARG A 21 2.71 -31.54 9.40
CA ARG A 21 3.91 -31.39 10.24
C ARG A 21 3.92 -30.00 10.89
N GLY A 22 4.16 -29.93 12.19
CA GLY A 22 4.46 -28.68 12.88
C GLY A 22 5.95 -28.59 13.24
N PRO A 23 6.48 -27.39 13.53
CA PRO A 23 7.79 -27.23 14.12
C PRO A 23 7.78 -27.89 15.52
N VAL A 24 8.95 -28.35 15.95
CA VAL A 24 9.17 -28.90 17.29
C VAL A 24 10.16 -27.98 18.01
N PRO A 25 9.75 -27.26 19.08
CA PRO A 25 8.41 -27.19 19.64
C PRO A 25 7.42 -26.37 18.78
N THR A 26 6.12 -26.60 18.98
CA THR A 26 5.05 -25.84 18.31
C THR A 26 5.07 -24.39 18.75
N VAL A 27 4.74 -23.48 17.82
CA VAL A 27 4.60 -22.05 18.12
C VAL A 27 3.20 -21.79 18.68
N THR A 28 3.13 -21.28 19.91
CA THR A 28 1.87 -20.93 20.57
C THR A 28 1.13 -19.85 19.76
N ASN A 29 -0.20 -19.97 19.64
CA ASN A 29 -1.06 -19.02 18.93
C ASN A 29 -0.77 -18.87 17.42
N MET A 30 -0.39 -19.96 16.75
CA MET A 30 -0.23 -19.98 15.29
C MET A 30 -0.91 -21.21 14.71
N ASP A 31 -1.57 -21.08 13.56
CA ASP A 31 -2.25 -22.20 12.91
C ASP A 31 -1.25 -23.24 12.36
N SER A 32 -1.73 -24.47 12.15
CA SER A 32 -0.89 -25.59 11.72
C SER A 32 -0.33 -25.43 10.31
N ALA A 33 -1.01 -24.71 9.42
CA ALA A 33 -0.54 -24.51 8.04
C ALA A 33 0.64 -23.53 8.02
N THR A 34 0.52 -22.40 8.72
CA THR A 34 1.64 -21.45 8.88
C THR A 34 2.85 -22.13 9.52
N GLN A 35 2.62 -22.87 10.61
CA GLN A 35 3.65 -23.68 11.27
C GLN A 35 4.36 -24.66 10.33
N ASN A 36 3.62 -25.33 9.45
CA ASN A 36 4.19 -26.22 8.44
C ASN A 36 5.14 -25.48 7.48
N CYS A 37 4.69 -24.36 6.92
CA CYS A 37 5.48 -23.55 5.98
C CYS A 37 6.79 -23.04 6.60
N MET A 38 6.74 -22.58 7.85
CA MET A 38 7.92 -22.04 8.55
C MET A 38 9.04 -23.06 8.77
N THR A 39 8.75 -24.37 8.71
CA THR A 39 9.78 -25.42 8.81
C THR A 39 10.87 -25.24 7.76
N CYS A 40 10.52 -24.78 6.55
CA CYS A 40 11.46 -24.59 5.45
C CYS A 40 11.73 -23.11 5.13
N HIS A 41 10.76 -22.23 5.40
CA HIS A 41 10.84 -20.81 5.05
C HIS A 41 11.47 -19.91 6.15
N ASN A 42 12.04 -20.50 7.19
CA ASN A 42 12.73 -19.79 8.28
C ASN A 42 14.22 -19.49 8.00
N GLY A 43 14.70 -19.70 6.77
CA GLY A 43 16.11 -19.50 6.40
C GLY A 43 17.09 -20.53 6.97
N GLY A 44 16.58 -21.62 7.54
CA GLY A 44 17.40 -22.73 8.04
C GLY A 44 17.92 -23.66 6.93
N SER A 45 18.56 -24.75 7.34
CA SER A 45 19.17 -25.76 6.46
C SER A 45 18.23 -26.90 6.04
N ASN A 46 16.93 -26.79 6.33
CA ASN A 46 15.94 -27.82 5.98
C ASN A 46 15.70 -27.95 4.47
N ILE A 47 16.12 -26.94 3.71
CA ILE A 47 16.17 -26.95 2.24
C ILE A 47 17.55 -26.46 1.78
N SER A 48 18.04 -27.00 0.66
CA SER A 48 19.34 -26.66 0.08
C SER A 48 19.19 -26.35 -1.42
N PRO A 49 19.65 -25.18 -1.90
CA PRO A 49 20.23 -24.09 -1.12
C PRO A 49 19.20 -23.44 -0.17
N ALA A 50 19.69 -22.83 0.92
CA ALA A 50 18.83 -22.09 1.84
C ALA A 50 18.13 -20.94 1.09
N ILE A 51 16.87 -20.69 1.43
CA ILE A 51 16.07 -19.58 0.87
C ILE A 51 16.01 -18.41 1.86
N PRO A 52 15.64 -17.19 1.41
CA PRO A 52 15.44 -16.06 2.31
C PRO A 52 14.49 -16.40 3.46
N ASN A 53 14.86 -15.94 4.67
CA ASN A 53 14.08 -16.14 5.87
C ASN A 53 12.83 -15.26 5.87
N VAL A 54 11.69 -15.79 5.43
CA VAL A 54 10.44 -15.02 5.44
C VAL A 54 9.91 -14.79 6.85
N TYR A 55 10.26 -15.65 7.79
CA TYR A 55 9.80 -15.52 9.18
C TYR A 55 10.39 -14.29 9.87
N ALA A 56 11.63 -13.93 9.54
CA ALA A 56 12.26 -12.71 10.04
C ALA A 56 11.49 -11.44 9.63
N GLU A 57 10.79 -11.44 8.50
CA GLU A 57 10.01 -10.29 8.04
C GLU A 57 8.84 -9.97 8.97
N PHE A 58 8.26 -10.99 9.62
CA PHE A 58 7.14 -10.81 10.55
C PHE A 58 7.54 -10.16 11.87
N ALA A 59 8.84 -9.93 12.11
CA ALA A 59 9.32 -9.09 13.20
C ALA A 59 9.28 -7.58 12.86
N LYS A 60 9.07 -7.22 11.59
CA LYS A 60 8.85 -5.86 11.11
C LYS A 60 7.35 -5.48 11.21
N ILE A 61 6.93 -4.37 10.61
CA ILE A 61 5.50 -4.10 10.43
C ILE A 61 4.96 -5.04 9.37
N ALA A 62 4.08 -5.95 9.77
CA ALA A 62 3.70 -7.11 8.99
C ALA A 62 2.20 -7.36 9.03
N HIS A 63 1.71 -8.18 8.10
CA HIS A 63 0.41 -8.79 8.25
C HIS A 63 0.48 -9.70 9.50
N PRO A 64 -0.25 -9.38 10.59
CA PRO A 64 -0.10 -10.12 11.83
C PRO A 64 -0.60 -11.54 11.64
N TYR A 65 0.15 -12.52 12.15
CA TYR A 65 -0.34 -13.88 12.22
C TYR A 65 -1.64 -13.92 13.04
N PRO A 66 -2.61 -14.74 12.63
CA PRO A 66 -3.82 -14.90 13.41
C PRO A 66 -3.51 -15.41 14.82
N ALA A 67 -4.19 -14.86 15.80
CA ALA A 67 -4.07 -15.24 17.21
C ALA A 67 -5.46 -15.54 17.81
N GLY A 68 -5.49 -16.37 18.85
CA GLY A 68 -6.73 -16.73 19.55
C GLY A 68 -7.74 -17.42 18.65
N THR A 69 -8.92 -16.83 18.48
CA THR A 69 -10.06 -17.40 17.74
C THR A 69 -10.10 -17.03 16.25
N ASN A 70 -9.14 -16.25 15.75
CA ASN A 70 -9.09 -15.77 14.36
C ASN A 70 -8.21 -16.66 13.47
N THR A 71 -8.01 -17.93 13.82
CA THR A 71 -7.13 -18.86 13.09
C THR A 71 -7.70 -19.23 11.72
N HIS A 72 -6.81 -19.48 10.75
CA HIS A 72 -7.20 -19.97 9.44
C HIS A 72 -7.87 -21.34 9.49
N ASP A 73 -8.99 -21.48 8.78
CA ASP A 73 -9.62 -22.75 8.47
C ASP A 73 -9.75 -22.90 6.94
N THR A 74 -9.27 -24.02 6.37
CA THR A 74 -9.39 -24.30 4.94
C THR A 74 -10.84 -24.43 4.45
N ASN A 75 -11.81 -24.63 5.34
CA ASN A 75 -13.23 -24.62 4.98
C ASN A 75 -13.87 -23.22 5.10
N GLU A 76 -13.11 -22.17 5.41
CA GLU A 76 -13.63 -20.82 5.42
C GLU A 76 -13.88 -20.28 4.01
N ALA A 77 -14.73 -19.25 3.91
CA ALA A 77 -14.99 -18.60 2.63
C ALA A 77 -13.74 -17.85 2.14
N PRO A 78 -13.41 -17.88 0.82
CA PRO A 78 -12.30 -17.08 0.29
C PRO A 78 -12.45 -15.57 0.51
N LEU A 79 -13.69 -15.06 0.55
CA LEU A 79 -14.00 -13.68 0.91
C LEU A 79 -13.99 -13.54 2.45
N LEU A 80 -12.96 -12.89 3.01
CA LEU A 80 -12.79 -12.76 4.45
C LEU A 80 -13.59 -11.56 4.99
N ASN A 81 -14.88 -11.79 5.22
CA ASN A 81 -15.79 -10.73 5.67
C ASN A 81 -15.55 -10.31 7.14
N ASN A 82 -15.57 -11.27 8.08
CA ASN A 82 -15.44 -11.01 9.53
C ASN A 82 -14.28 -11.77 10.21
N ASN A 83 -13.73 -12.82 9.59
CA ASN A 83 -12.58 -13.59 10.07
C ASN A 83 -11.29 -13.10 9.38
N ARG A 84 -11.02 -11.79 9.40
CA ARG A 84 -9.88 -11.24 8.65
C ARG A 84 -8.58 -11.60 9.35
N HIS A 85 -7.79 -12.42 8.69
CA HIS A 85 -6.42 -12.74 9.06
C HIS A 85 -5.58 -12.91 7.79
N ALA A 86 -4.29 -13.12 7.98
CA ALA A 86 -3.39 -13.51 6.91
C ALA A 86 -2.46 -14.61 7.40
N THR A 87 -2.47 -15.73 6.70
CA THR A 87 -1.54 -16.84 6.84
C THR A 87 -0.81 -17.08 5.53
N CYS A 88 0.13 -18.01 5.53
CA CYS A 88 0.82 -18.42 4.31
C CYS A 88 -0.18 -18.86 3.23
N VAL A 89 -1.21 -19.62 3.60
CA VAL A 89 -2.17 -20.21 2.65
C VAL A 89 -3.27 -19.25 2.18
N ASP A 90 -3.32 -18.03 2.74
CA ASP A 90 -4.22 -16.99 2.24
C ASP A 90 -3.70 -16.33 0.97
N CYS A 91 -2.37 -16.29 0.81
CA CYS A 91 -1.71 -15.70 -0.34
C CYS A 91 -1.07 -16.75 -1.26
N HIS A 92 -0.81 -17.95 -0.74
CA HIS A 92 -0.16 -19.04 -1.45
C HIS A 92 -1.04 -20.28 -1.51
N SER A 93 -0.99 -21.02 -2.61
CA SER A 93 -1.55 -22.37 -2.64
C SER A 93 -0.52 -23.39 -2.19
N ALA A 94 -0.80 -24.17 -1.15
CA ALA A 94 0.12 -25.20 -0.66
C ALA A 94 0.44 -26.29 -1.70
N HIS A 95 -0.41 -26.46 -2.71
CA HIS A 95 -0.27 -27.52 -3.73
C HIS A 95 0.08 -27.00 -5.13
N ALA A 96 0.00 -25.70 -5.38
CA ALA A 96 0.22 -25.12 -6.70
C ALA A 96 1.27 -24.01 -6.75
N SER A 97 1.68 -23.45 -5.60
CA SER A 97 2.72 -22.43 -5.54
C SER A 97 4.05 -22.98 -6.04
N GLN A 98 4.75 -22.17 -6.83
CA GLN A 98 6.04 -22.49 -7.40
C GLN A 98 7.06 -21.39 -7.08
N GLN A 99 8.34 -21.74 -7.19
CA GLN A 99 9.40 -20.73 -7.09
C GLN A 99 9.25 -19.68 -8.20
N VAL A 100 9.36 -18.40 -7.84
CA VAL A 100 9.48 -17.33 -8.84
C VAL A 100 10.90 -17.33 -9.38
N THR A 101 11.04 -17.68 -10.67
CA THR A 101 12.32 -17.77 -11.37
C THR A 101 12.63 -16.54 -12.24
N SER A 102 11.65 -15.67 -12.48
CA SER A 102 11.81 -14.43 -13.21
C SER A 102 10.85 -13.35 -12.70
N PHE A 103 11.30 -12.10 -12.74
CA PHE A 103 10.48 -10.91 -12.49
C PHE A 103 10.09 -10.16 -13.77
N THR A 104 10.66 -10.55 -14.91
CA THR A 104 10.32 -9.98 -16.22
C THR A 104 9.11 -10.65 -16.86
N SER A 105 8.63 -11.77 -16.31
CA SER A 105 7.41 -12.45 -16.75
C SER A 105 6.84 -13.34 -15.62
N PRO A 106 5.50 -13.45 -15.47
CA PRO A 106 4.49 -12.67 -16.20
C PRO A 106 4.44 -11.22 -15.68
N LEU A 107 4.13 -10.26 -16.54
CA LEU A 107 4.08 -8.84 -16.13
C LEU A 107 2.78 -8.52 -15.37
N ALA A 108 2.76 -7.36 -14.70
CA ALA A 108 1.56 -6.84 -14.07
C ALA A 108 0.37 -6.85 -15.07
N PRO A 109 -0.82 -7.27 -14.65
CA PRO A 109 -1.24 -7.55 -13.27
C PRO A 109 -1.15 -9.04 -12.86
N ALA A 110 -0.58 -9.90 -13.70
CA ALA A 110 -0.66 -11.34 -13.53
C ALA A 110 -0.02 -11.83 -12.23
N ILE A 111 -0.61 -12.88 -11.66
CA ILE A 111 -0.06 -13.58 -10.49
C ILE A 111 1.32 -14.17 -10.79
N ARG A 112 2.22 -14.10 -9.81
CA ARG A 112 3.54 -14.73 -9.86
C ARG A 112 3.43 -16.22 -9.54
N GLY A 113 4.42 -17.01 -9.96
CA GLY A 113 4.47 -18.46 -9.68
C GLY A 113 4.27 -18.81 -8.21
N SER A 114 4.73 -17.96 -7.28
CA SER A 114 4.54 -18.16 -5.84
C SER A 114 3.09 -18.12 -5.38
N GLN A 115 2.18 -17.46 -6.12
CA GLN A 115 0.76 -17.37 -5.78
C GLN A 115 -0.10 -18.25 -6.72
N ASN A 116 0.53 -19.11 -7.52
CA ASN A 116 -0.18 -19.95 -8.49
C ASN A 116 -1.23 -20.83 -7.78
N GLY A 117 -2.42 -20.92 -8.36
CA GLY A 117 -3.53 -21.72 -7.82
C GLY A 117 -4.21 -21.15 -6.56
N VAL A 118 -3.89 -19.92 -6.14
CA VAL A 118 -4.58 -19.28 -5.00
C VAL A 118 -5.96 -18.78 -5.42
N ALA A 119 -6.93 -18.85 -4.50
CA ALA A 119 -8.22 -18.21 -4.69
C ALA A 119 -8.10 -16.67 -4.57
N GLY A 120 -9.04 -15.97 -5.18
CA GLY A 120 -9.16 -14.51 -5.12
C GLY A 120 -10.61 -14.06 -5.21
N ILE A 121 -10.80 -12.75 -5.23
CA ILE A 121 -12.12 -12.10 -5.36
C ILE A 121 -12.11 -11.20 -6.59
N SER A 122 -13.19 -11.26 -7.34
CA SER A 122 -13.40 -10.46 -8.55
C SER A 122 -13.41 -8.97 -8.24
N ALA A 123 -12.62 -8.22 -9.01
CA ALA A 123 -12.63 -6.77 -9.00
C ALA A 123 -13.94 -6.16 -9.56
N THR A 124 -14.73 -6.93 -10.31
CA THR A 124 -15.95 -6.45 -10.98
C THR A 124 -17.06 -6.13 -9.99
N ASP A 125 -17.25 -6.99 -8.99
CA ASP A 125 -18.31 -6.86 -7.98
C ASP A 125 -17.77 -6.87 -6.54
N GLY A 126 -16.48 -7.12 -6.35
CA GLY A 126 -15.84 -7.22 -5.05
C GLY A 126 -16.31 -8.39 -4.19
N THR A 127 -17.01 -9.38 -4.74
CA THR A 127 -17.62 -10.48 -3.95
C THR A 127 -17.54 -11.86 -4.62
N THR A 128 -17.53 -11.94 -5.95
CA THR A 128 -17.44 -13.22 -6.65
C THR A 128 -16.09 -13.88 -6.42
N VAL A 129 -16.11 -15.15 -6.01
CA VAL A 129 -14.91 -15.96 -5.81
C VAL A 129 -14.31 -16.38 -7.16
N LEU A 130 -12.99 -16.20 -7.28
CA LEU A 130 -12.18 -16.68 -8.40
C LEU A 130 -11.25 -17.79 -7.90
N ASN A 131 -11.29 -18.96 -8.52
CA ASN A 131 -10.44 -20.09 -8.13
C ASN A 131 -10.03 -20.92 -9.37
N PRO A 132 -8.79 -20.79 -9.88
CA PRO A 132 -7.75 -19.91 -9.38
C PRO A 132 -7.98 -18.43 -9.74
N SER A 133 -7.38 -17.54 -8.97
CA SER A 133 -7.14 -16.15 -9.39
C SER A 133 -6.02 -16.08 -10.42
N VAL A 134 -6.08 -15.08 -11.29
CA VAL A 134 -5.12 -14.89 -12.39
C VAL A 134 -4.38 -13.55 -12.29
N ASN A 135 -4.94 -12.58 -11.56
CA ASN A 135 -4.34 -11.27 -11.31
C ASN A 135 -3.98 -11.11 -9.83
N GLN A 136 -2.82 -10.51 -9.51
CA GLN A 136 -2.32 -10.43 -8.12
C GLN A 136 -3.32 -9.73 -7.19
N TYR A 137 -3.94 -8.66 -7.66
CA TYR A 137 -4.90 -7.91 -6.86
C TYR A 137 -6.09 -8.77 -6.42
N GLU A 138 -6.53 -9.77 -7.20
CA GLU A 138 -7.68 -10.62 -6.87
C GLU A 138 -7.42 -11.39 -5.57
N ASN A 139 -6.19 -11.85 -5.36
CA ASN A 139 -5.80 -12.49 -4.11
C ASN A 139 -5.84 -11.50 -2.93
N CYS A 140 -5.36 -10.26 -3.13
CA CYS A 140 -5.41 -9.19 -2.11
C CYS A 140 -6.86 -8.78 -1.77
N LEU A 141 -7.77 -8.80 -2.75
CA LEU A 141 -9.18 -8.42 -2.59
C LEU A 141 -9.96 -9.36 -1.68
N ARG A 142 -9.44 -10.55 -1.36
CA ARG A 142 -9.98 -11.40 -0.29
C ARG A 142 -10.15 -10.68 1.04
N CYS A 143 -9.25 -9.73 1.33
CA CYS A 143 -9.19 -9.00 2.61
C CYS A 143 -9.36 -7.48 2.43
N HIS A 144 -8.84 -6.93 1.33
CA HIS A 144 -8.85 -5.48 1.08
C HIS A 144 -10.07 -5.01 0.28
N GLY A 145 -10.87 -5.95 -0.25
CA GLY A 145 -12.11 -5.67 -0.98
C GLY A 145 -13.33 -5.49 -0.08
N THR A 146 -14.49 -5.96 -0.53
CA THR A 146 -15.75 -5.85 0.21
C THR A 146 -15.70 -6.64 1.52
N SER A 147 -15.91 -5.97 2.64
CA SER A 147 -15.93 -6.60 3.97
C SER A 147 -16.51 -5.65 5.01
N SER A 148 -17.40 -6.16 5.87
CA SER A 148 -17.95 -5.45 7.04
C SER A 148 -17.02 -5.45 8.25
N GLY A 149 -15.98 -6.28 8.26
CA GLY A 149 -15.06 -6.43 9.38
C GLY A 149 -13.75 -5.64 9.25
N LYS A 150 -13.57 -4.80 8.20
CA LYS A 150 -12.34 -4.03 8.00
C LYS A 150 -12.13 -3.02 9.12
N GLN A 151 -10.88 -2.92 9.58
CA GLN A 151 -10.47 -2.01 10.64
C GLN A 151 -9.16 -1.33 10.26
N SER A 152 -9.05 -0.05 10.63
CA SER A 152 -7.75 0.62 10.67
C SER A 152 -7.04 0.23 11.97
N LEU A 153 -5.83 -0.30 11.86
CA LEU A 153 -5.06 -0.76 13.02
C LEU A 153 -3.88 0.18 13.27
N PRO A 154 -3.68 0.67 14.51
CA PRO A 154 -2.59 1.61 14.83
C PRO A 154 -1.18 1.09 14.51
N VAL A 155 -0.99 -0.24 14.44
CA VAL A 155 0.30 -0.85 14.06
C VAL A 155 0.74 -0.46 12.65
N PHE A 156 -0.20 -0.12 11.76
CA PHE A 156 0.10 0.36 10.41
C PHE A 156 0.26 1.89 10.33
N GLY A 157 0.13 2.58 11.47
CA GLY A 157 0.32 4.01 11.58
C GLY A 157 -0.90 4.84 11.18
N TYR A 158 -0.64 6.10 10.84
CA TYR A 158 -1.66 7.06 10.48
C TYR A 158 -2.29 6.71 9.12
N LEU A 159 -3.62 6.60 9.09
CA LEU A 159 -4.40 6.40 7.86
C LEU A 159 -5.12 7.71 7.49
N PRO A 160 -4.84 8.30 6.32
CA PRO A 160 -5.56 9.49 5.86
C PRO A 160 -7.07 9.29 5.81
N ILE A 161 -7.81 10.36 6.09
CA ILE A 161 -9.26 10.39 5.94
C ILE A 161 -9.56 11.21 4.70
N TRP A 162 -9.96 10.55 3.61
CA TRP A 162 -10.17 11.25 2.34
C TRP A 162 -11.47 12.06 2.32
N ALA A 163 -11.40 13.29 1.79
CA ALA A 163 -12.57 14.18 1.64
C ALA A 163 -13.69 13.55 0.82
N VAL A 164 -13.33 12.80 -0.22
CA VAL A 164 -14.25 12.06 -1.08
C VAL A 164 -14.00 10.56 -0.90
N ALA A 165 -14.93 9.88 -0.23
CA ALA A 165 -14.85 8.44 0.00
C ALA A 165 -16.18 7.75 -0.33
N GLY A 166 -16.11 6.47 -0.69
CA GLY A 166 -17.30 5.63 -0.80
C GLY A 166 -17.89 5.30 0.57
N ALA A 167 -19.02 4.60 0.58
CA ALA A 167 -19.69 4.18 1.83
C ALA A 167 -18.79 3.36 2.76
N ASP A 168 -17.87 2.59 2.17
CA ASP A 168 -16.79 1.90 2.87
C ASP A 168 -15.44 2.49 2.41
N PRO A 169 -14.82 3.40 3.20
CA PRO A 169 -13.54 4.01 2.84
C PRO A 169 -12.36 3.04 2.86
N LEU A 170 -12.51 1.86 3.46
CA LEU A 170 -11.48 0.83 3.50
C LEU A 170 -11.58 -0.17 2.35
N ASN A 171 -12.68 -0.16 1.58
CA ASN A 171 -12.83 -1.00 0.39
C ASN A 171 -12.04 -0.37 -0.76
N ILE A 172 -10.98 -1.05 -1.21
CA ILE A 172 -10.12 -0.53 -2.28
C ILE A 172 -10.73 -0.74 -3.69
N VAL A 173 -11.70 -1.64 -3.84
CA VAL A 173 -12.33 -1.94 -5.14
C VAL A 173 -12.88 -0.68 -5.82
N PRO A 174 -13.74 0.14 -5.15
CA PRO A 174 -14.24 1.37 -5.77
C PRO A 174 -13.16 2.45 -5.95
N GLN A 175 -12.02 2.36 -5.24
CA GLN A 175 -10.93 3.35 -5.34
C GLN A 175 -10.01 3.09 -6.54
N LEU A 176 -9.95 1.84 -6.99
CA LEU A 176 -9.03 1.35 -8.02
C LEU A 176 -9.77 0.82 -9.26
N THR A 177 -11.09 0.98 -9.34
CA THR A 177 -11.87 0.56 -10.50
C THR A 177 -11.67 1.51 -11.68
N GLN A 178 -11.95 1.05 -12.90
CA GLN A 178 -11.84 1.85 -14.11
C GLN A 178 -12.78 3.08 -14.11
N THR A 179 -13.83 3.07 -13.30
CA THR A 179 -14.76 4.20 -13.16
C THR A 179 -14.29 5.27 -12.16
N SER A 180 -13.20 5.04 -11.42
CA SER A 180 -12.58 6.06 -10.57
C SER A 180 -11.99 7.18 -11.45
N THR A 181 -12.19 8.45 -11.09
CA THR A 181 -11.72 9.59 -11.92
C THR A 181 -10.21 9.55 -12.18
N SER A 182 -9.44 9.12 -11.19
CA SER A 182 -8.01 8.87 -11.30
C SER A 182 -7.61 7.85 -10.25
N SER A 183 -6.69 6.96 -10.62
CA SER A 183 -6.18 5.91 -9.75
C SER A 183 -4.80 5.45 -10.22
N HIS A 184 -4.04 4.82 -9.32
CA HIS A 184 -2.93 3.97 -9.74
C HIS A 184 -3.49 2.73 -10.47
N PRO A 185 -2.95 2.37 -11.66
CA PRO A 185 -3.55 1.36 -12.53
C PRO A 185 -3.21 -0.07 -12.06
N VAL A 186 -3.84 -0.50 -10.97
CA VAL A 186 -3.67 -1.88 -10.44
C VAL A 186 -4.69 -2.83 -11.06
N MET A 187 -5.97 -2.44 -11.05
CA MET A 187 -7.09 -3.29 -11.49
C MET A 187 -7.52 -3.04 -12.94
N HIS A 188 -7.01 -1.97 -13.58
CA HIS A 188 -7.28 -1.64 -14.96
C HIS A 188 -6.04 -1.00 -15.62
N ASP A 189 -6.01 -0.99 -16.95
CA ASP A 189 -4.97 -0.28 -17.69
C ASP A 189 -5.07 1.22 -17.42
N ARG A 190 -3.93 1.90 -17.37
CA ARG A 190 -3.90 3.36 -17.29
C ARG A 190 -4.78 3.99 -18.39
N SER A 191 -5.64 4.92 -18.01
CA SER A 191 -6.67 5.50 -18.89
C SER A 191 -6.58 7.02 -19.04
N SER A 192 -5.63 7.67 -18.34
CA SER A 192 -5.51 9.12 -18.36
C SER A 192 -5.09 9.64 -19.74
N ALA A 193 -5.88 10.54 -20.32
CA ALA A 193 -5.55 11.23 -21.56
C ALA A 193 -4.54 12.38 -21.36
N PHE A 194 -4.19 12.71 -20.11
CA PHE A 194 -3.32 13.84 -19.81
C PHE A 194 -1.84 13.42 -19.67
N PRO A 195 -0.89 14.30 -20.02
CA PRO A 195 0.55 14.04 -19.81
C PRO A 195 0.85 13.75 -18.34
N GLN A 196 1.71 12.76 -18.10
CA GLN A 196 2.25 12.41 -16.77
C GLN A 196 3.78 12.65 -16.79
N PRO A 197 4.22 13.92 -16.77
CA PRO A 197 5.61 14.27 -17.08
C PRO A 197 6.63 13.75 -16.06
N SER A 198 6.22 13.54 -14.81
CA SER A 198 7.09 12.95 -13.79
C SER A 198 7.13 11.41 -13.87
N LEU A 199 6.25 10.75 -14.62
CA LEU A 199 6.21 9.29 -14.63
C LEU A 199 7.46 8.73 -15.33
N LEU A 200 8.24 7.94 -14.61
CA LEU A 200 9.43 7.29 -15.14
C LEU A 200 9.06 6.18 -16.13
N SER A 201 9.95 5.90 -17.09
CA SER A 201 9.78 4.76 -18.01
C SER A 201 10.03 3.41 -17.33
N TYR A 202 10.84 3.40 -16.28
CA TYR A 202 11.18 2.24 -15.46
C TYR A 202 11.01 2.62 -13.99
N MET A 203 10.46 1.71 -13.19
CA MET A 203 10.51 1.83 -11.75
C MET A 203 11.97 1.74 -11.30
N LEU A 204 12.37 2.53 -10.31
CA LEU A 204 13.72 2.45 -9.75
C LEU A 204 13.87 1.21 -8.88
N ASN A 205 15.06 0.61 -8.88
CA ASN A 205 15.45 -0.35 -7.84
C ASN A 205 15.56 0.34 -6.48
N LEU A 206 15.74 -0.45 -5.42
CA LEU A 206 15.88 0.04 -4.04
C LEU A 206 17.12 0.92 -3.85
N ASP A 207 18.13 0.81 -4.72
CA ASP A 207 19.29 1.71 -4.72
C ASP A 207 18.96 3.14 -5.20
N GLY A 208 17.75 3.38 -5.73
CA GLY A 208 17.32 4.67 -6.25
C GLY A 208 18.07 5.15 -7.50
N ARG A 209 18.90 4.30 -8.12
CA ARG A 209 19.77 4.68 -9.24
C ARG A 209 19.58 3.79 -10.45
N THR A 210 19.48 2.47 -10.26
CA THR A 210 19.39 1.52 -11.36
C THR A 210 17.95 1.28 -11.78
N GLN A 211 17.77 0.96 -13.07
CA GLN A 211 16.46 0.66 -13.63
C GLN A 211 16.00 -0.72 -13.15
N GLY A 212 14.83 -0.75 -12.52
CA GLY A 212 14.09 -1.96 -12.25
C GLY A 212 13.14 -2.30 -13.39
N ARG A 213 11.97 -2.80 -13.04
CA ARG A 213 10.94 -3.21 -14.01
C ARG A 213 10.37 -2.02 -14.78
N ALA A 214 10.02 -2.22 -16.06
CA ALA A 214 9.36 -1.19 -16.87
C ALA A 214 8.00 -0.78 -16.27
N MET A 215 7.65 0.51 -16.36
CA MET A 215 6.46 1.10 -15.73
C MET A 215 5.12 0.52 -16.24
N GLY A 216 5.11 -0.08 -17.44
CA GLY A 216 3.94 -0.77 -17.98
C GLY A 216 2.67 0.09 -18.12
N VAL A 217 1.54 -0.58 -18.37
CA VAL A 217 0.20 0.04 -18.33
C VAL A 217 -0.55 -0.29 -17.04
N ARG A 218 -0.06 -1.27 -16.28
CA ARG A 218 -0.51 -1.63 -14.93
C ARG A 218 0.68 -1.83 -14.00
N ILE A 219 0.39 -1.71 -12.71
CA ILE A 219 1.32 -2.02 -11.62
C ILE A 219 0.71 -3.08 -10.69
N LEU A 220 1.55 -3.71 -9.88
CA LEU A 220 1.18 -4.70 -8.88
C LEU A 220 0.89 -4.02 -7.54
N CYS A 221 0.03 -4.62 -6.70
CA CYS A 221 -0.09 -4.19 -5.29
C CYS A 221 1.28 -4.23 -4.60
N THR A 222 2.08 -5.25 -4.93
CA THR A 222 3.44 -5.46 -4.41
C THR A 222 4.50 -4.54 -5.02
N ASP A 223 4.13 -3.58 -5.88
CA ASP A 223 5.04 -2.48 -6.22
C ASP A 223 5.06 -1.39 -5.15
N CYS A 224 4.03 -1.34 -4.30
CA CYS A 224 3.96 -0.43 -3.16
C CYS A 224 4.00 -1.20 -1.84
N HIS A 225 3.22 -2.29 -1.73
CA HIS A 225 3.09 -3.09 -0.51
C HIS A 225 3.94 -4.36 -0.56
N ASN A 226 5.19 -4.26 -0.14
CA ASN A 226 6.19 -5.32 -0.27
C ASN A 226 7.28 -5.13 0.81
N SER A 227 8.16 -6.12 0.94
CA SER A 227 9.31 -6.01 1.81
C SER A 227 10.23 -4.86 1.39
N ASP A 228 10.77 -4.17 2.39
CA ASP A 228 11.68 -3.04 2.20
C ASP A 228 13.08 -3.44 1.68
N ASP A 229 13.37 -4.74 1.66
CA ASP A 229 14.58 -5.31 1.06
C ASP A 229 14.25 -6.37 -0.01
N ASN A 230 13.10 -6.24 -0.68
CA ASN A 230 12.63 -7.22 -1.67
C ASN A 230 13.63 -7.43 -2.83
N ARG A 231 13.83 -8.70 -3.21
CA ARG A 231 14.75 -9.10 -4.28
C ARG A 231 14.30 -8.73 -5.70
N GLU A 232 13.03 -8.41 -5.93
CA GLU A 232 12.56 -7.98 -7.26
C GLU A 232 13.14 -6.62 -7.65
N PHE A 233 13.34 -5.73 -6.68
CA PHE A 233 13.92 -4.41 -6.89
C PHE A 233 15.36 -4.30 -6.34
N GLY A 234 16.12 -5.40 -6.39
CA GLY A 234 17.56 -5.42 -6.13
C GLY A 234 17.97 -5.67 -4.67
N GLY A 235 17.04 -5.93 -3.77
CA GLY A 235 17.33 -6.33 -2.39
C GLY A 235 17.68 -7.82 -2.25
N THR A 236 17.83 -8.27 -1.00
CA THR A 236 18.21 -9.66 -0.65
C THR A 236 17.09 -10.45 0.03
N GLY A 237 16.05 -9.75 0.48
CA GLY A 237 14.92 -10.30 1.20
C GLY A 237 13.89 -11.02 0.33
N PRO A 238 12.89 -11.67 0.95
CA PRO A 238 11.77 -12.26 0.26
C PRO A 238 10.89 -11.16 -0.38
N ASN A 239 10.23 -11.48 -1.49
CA ASN A 239 9.19 -10.61 -2.05
C ASN A 239 7.83 -10.93 -1.42
N GLY A 240 6.95 -9.94 -1.41
CA GLY A 240 5.59 -10.00 -0.89
C GLY A 240 5.43 -9.17 0.39
N PRO A 241 4.19 -8.87 0.79
CA PRO A 241 3.89 -8.03 1.95
C PRO A 241 3.99 -8.84 3.27
N HIS A 242 5.11 -9.55 3.45
CA HIS A 242 5.37 -10.33 4.67
C HIS A 242 5.69 -9.41 5.83
N GLY A 243 6.50 -8.38 5.58
CA GLY A 243 6.76 -7.30 6.52
C GLY A 243 7.65 -6.23 5.89
N SER A 244 7.58 -5.02 6.42
CA SER A 244 8.42 -3.90 6.04
C SER A 244 8.75 -3.05 7.27
N GLN A 245 9.89 -2.39 7.27
CA GLN A 245 10.20 -1.38 8.29
C GLN A 245 9.33 -0.11 8.16
N PHE A 246 8.64 0.08 7.04
CA PHE A 246 7.80 1.24 6.79
C PHE A 246 6.31 0.96 7.05
N LEU A 247 5.62 1.97 7.59
CA LEU A 247 4.18 1.95 7.87
C LEU A 247 3.36 1.56 6.63
N HIS A 248 2.16 1.01 6.84
CA HIS A 248 1.29 0.43 5.80
C HIS A 248 1.94 -0.68 4.95
N LEU A 249 2.99 -1.34 5.47
CA LEU A 249 3.81 -2.32 4.76
C LEU A 249 4.37 -1.80 3.42
N LEU A 250 4.75 -0.53 3.38
CA LEU A 250 5.29 0.06 2.16
C LEU A 250 6.72 -0.42 1.92
N GLU A 251 7.12 -0.73 0.68
CA GLU A 251 8.51 -1.16 0.41
C GLU A 251 9.55 -0.04 0.55
N ARG A 252 9.09 1.21 0.67
CA ARG A 252 9.92 2.41 0.80
C ARG A 252 9.25 3.40 1.72
N ARG A 253 10.06 4.29 2.28
CA ARG A 253 9.59 5.37 3.13
C ARG A 253 8.55 6.24 2.42
N TYR A 254 7.43 6.45 3.10
CA TYR A 254 6.43 7.44 2.76
C TYR A 254 5.86 8.03 4.04
N GLU A 255 5.99 9.33 4.20
CA GLU A 255 5.56 10.04 5.40
C GLU A 255 4.18 10.64 5.19
N PHE A 256 3.40 10.75 6.26
CA PHE A 256 2.05 11.35 6.23
C PHE A 256 2.03 12.56 7.14
N SER A 257 1.70 13.73 6.57
CA SER A 257 1.54 14.94 7.36
C SER A 257 0.36 14.80 8.33
N GLN A 258 0.52 15.35 9.54
CA GLN A 258 -0.43 15.25 10.63
C GLN A 258 -0.47 16.58 11.39
N VAL A 259 -1.66 16.94 11.88
CA VAL A 259 -1.82 18.04 12.82
C VAL A 259 -1.69 17.53 14.26
N ALA A 260 -1.53 18.43 15.23
CA ALA A 260 -1.49 18.03 16.63
C ALA A 260 -2.80 17.33 17.04
N PRO A 261 -2.77 16.26 17.86
CA PRO A 261 -3.99 15.64 18.38
C PRO A 261 -4.93 16.68 19.01
N GLY A 262 -6.19 16.71 18.56
CA GLY A 262 -7.22 17.63 19.06
C GLY A 262 -7.20 19.05 18.47
N SER A 263 -6.20 19.44 17.65
CA SER A 263 -6.15 20.77 17.01
C SER A 263 -7.15 20.93 15.87
N GLY A 264 -7.50 19.82 15.21
CA GLY A 264 -8.47 19.77 14.12
C GLY A 264 -7.88 20.17 12.76
N PRO A 265 -8.64 19.93 11.68
CA PRO A 265 -8.16 20.11 10.31
C PRO A 265 -7.86 21.58 9.96
N GLY A 266 -6.86 21.80 9.11
CA GLY A 266 -6.44 23.11 8.63
C GLY A 266 -5.47 23.87 9.56
N THR A 267 -5.22 23.34 10.75
CA THR A 267 -4.28 23.91 11.73
C THR A 267 -2.83 23.51 11.42
N THR A 268 -1.89 23.90 12.31
CA THR A 268 -0.46 23.61 12.17
C THR A 268 -0.20 22.11 12.03
N ILE A 269 0.42 21.74 10.91
CA ILE A 269 1.04 20.43 10.70
C ILE A 269 2.33 20.34 11.53
N THR A 270 2.47 19.28 12.33
CA THR A 270 3.52 19.16 13.34
C THR A 270 4.73 18.34 12.90
N ASN A 271 4.63 17.64 11.77
CA ASN A 271 5.65 16.73 11.25
C ASN A 271 6.02 17.05 9.78
N LEU A 272 6.31 18.32 9.52
CA LEU A 272 6.86 18.74 8.22
C LEU A 272 8.30 18.23 8.04
N PHE A 273 8.71 18.10 6.78
CA PHE A 273 10.08 17.77 6.36
C PHE A 273 10.69 18.90 5.52
N PRO A 274 11.02 20.08 6.12
CA PRO A 274 11.49 21.22 5.35
C PRO A 274 12.77 20.92 4.58
N ASN A 275 12.85 21.39 3.33
CA ASN A 275 13.92 21.08 2.38
C ASN A 275 14.19 19.57 2.30
N PRO A 276 13.18 18.77 1.93
CA PRO A 276 13.28 17.32 1.97
C PRO A 276 14.31 16.81 0.96
N ILE A 277 14.96 15.70 1.31
CA ILE A 277 15.89 15.04 0.39
C ILE A 277 15.08 14.41 -0.75
N LEU A 278 15.34 14.86 -1.98
CA LEU A 278 14.66 14.39 -3.19
C LEU A 278 15.46 13.33 -3.98
N ASP A 279 16.71 13.06 -3.60
CA ASP A 279 17.49 11.97 -4.21
C ASP A 279 16.84 10.62 -3.85
N PRO A 280 16.35 9.84 -4.85
CA PRO A 280 15.74 8.55 -4.59
C PRO A 280 16.66 7.55 -3.89
N ALA A 281 17.99 7.71 -3.99
CA ALA A 281 18.97 6.85 -3.34
C ALA A 281 19.17 7.16 -1.84
N ALA A 282 18.65 8.29 -1.36
CA ALA A 282 18.88 8.76 0.00
C ALA A 282 17.76 8.38 0.98
N ASN A 283 16.77 7.59 0.55
CA ASN A 283 15.66 7.13 1.39
C ASN A 283 14.91 8.28 2.11
N GLY A 284 14.69 9.39 1.38
CA GLY A 284 13.94 10.55 1.84
C GLY A 284 12.44 10.28 2.13
N PRO A 285 11.70 11.28 2.63
CA PRO A 285 10.30 11.11 3.08
C PRO A 285 9.30 10.74 1.95
N TYR A 286 9.71 10.87 0.69
CA TYR A 286 8.89 10.59 -0.51
C TYR A 286 9.43 9.42 -1.36
N SER A 287 10.27 8.56 -0.77
CA SER A 287 10.97 7.50 -1.51
C SER A 287 10.02 6.52 -2.22
N MET A 288 8.84 6.27 -1.64
CA MET A 288 7.81 5.48 -2.31
C MET A 288 7.37 6.10 -3.63
N CYS A 289 7.11 7.42 -3.64
CA CYS A 289 6.73 8.15 -4.84
C CYS A 289 7.89 8.17 -5.85
N ALA A 290 9.11 8.36 -5.35
CA ALA A 290 10.33 8.41 -6.15
C ALA A 290 10.61 7.12 -6.94
N LYS A 291 10.05 5.98 -6.51
CA LYS A 291 10.10 4.72 -7.28
C LYS A 291 9.57 4.90 -8.70
N CYS A 292 8.48 5.66 -8.85
CA CYS A 292 7.75 5.78 -10.10
C CYS A 292 7.75 7.20 -10.67
N HIS A 293 7.95 8.20 -9.83
CA HIS A 293 7.92 9.60 -10.20
C HIS A 293 9.28 10.26 -10.06
N ASP A 294 9.71 10.98 -11.09
CA ASP A 294 10.83 11.90 -11.03
C ASP A 294 10.47 13.09 -10.14
N LEU A 295 11.02 13.11 -8.93
CA LEU A 295 10.81 14.18 -7.97
C LEU A 295 11.37 15.53 -8.48
N THR A 296 12.38 15.52 -9.35
CA THR A 296 12.94 16.73 -9.97
C THR A 296 11.92 17.40 -10.88
N GLN A 297 11.20 16.61 -11.69
CA GLN A 297 10.10 17.13 -12.51
C GLN A 297 8.94 17.66 -11.67
N LEU A 298 8.68 17.08 -10.50
CA LEU A 298 7.63 17.56 -9.60
C LEU A 298 7.98 18.94 -9.02
N VAL A 299 9.19 19.11 -8.48
CA VAL A 299 9.64 20.41 -7.93
C VAL A 299 10.00 21.44 -8.99
N ALA A 300 10.08 21.05 -10.27
CA ALA A 300 10.12 21.98 -11.39
C ALA A 300 8.76 22.61 -11.71
N ASN A 301 7.71 22.32 -10.92
CA ASN A 301 6.35 22.85 -11.10
C ASN A 301 5.69 22.47 -12.44
N THR A 302 6.12 21.38 -13.07
CA THR A 302 5.68 21.01 -14.43
C THR A 302 4.17 20.69 -14.50
N SER A 303 3.57 20.18 -13.42
CA SER A 303 2.15 19.80 -13.36
C SER A 303 1.28 20.71 -12.49
N PHE A 304 1.88 21.47 -11.57
CA PHE A 304 1.23 22.44 -10.70
C PHE A 304 2.24 23.50 -10.27
N SER A 305 1.85 24.77 -10.34
CA SER A 305 2.75 25.92 -10.18
C SER A 305 3.31 26.12 -8.77
N GLN A 306 2.72 25.47 -7.75
CA GLN A 306 3.17 25.57 -6.34
C GLN A 306 3.69 24.25 -5.78
N HIS A 307 3.97 23.24 -6.61
CA HIS A 307 4.54 21.97 -6.11
C HIS A 307 5.86 22.20 -5.37
N ALA A 308 6.77 22.98 -5.94
CA ALA A 308 8.07 23.30 -5.35
C ALA A 308 7.91 23.92 -3.96
N LEU A 309 6.96 24.84 -3.80
CA LEU A 309 6.71 25.50 -2.51
C LEU A 309 6.28 24.47 -1.47
N HIS A 310 5.21 23.72 -1.72
CA HIS A 310 4.69 22.76 -0.74
C HIS A 310 5.65 21.60 -0.46
N ILE A 311 6.37 21.11 -1.47
CA ILE A 311 7.37 20.07 -1.26
C ILE A 311 8.53 20.62 -0.42
N ASN A 312 9.06 21.81 -0.73
CA ASN A 312 10.17 22.40 0.03
C ASN A 312 9.77 22.82 1.46
N ASP A 313 8.51 23.18 1.68
CA ASP A 313 7.97 23.42 3.03
C ASP A 313 7.79 22.11 3.82
N GLY A 314 7.91 20.96 3.16
CA GLY A 314 7.95 19.65 3.79
C GLY A 314 6.60 18.97 3.98
N PHE A 315 5.58 19.40 3.23
CA PHE A 315 4.27 18.74 3.23
C PHE A 315 4.37 17.35 2.58
N SER A 316 3.65 16.38 3.12
CA SER A 316 3.52 15.07 2.46
C SER A 316 2.65 15.17 1.20
N CYS A 317 2.94 14.32 0.21
CA CYS A 317 2.05 14.11 -0.91
C CYS A 317 0.64 13.72 -0.44
N SER A 318 0.50 13.03 0.71
CA SER A 318 -0.78 12.56 1.26
C SER A 318 -1.71 13.69 1.69
N THR A 319 -1.18 14.90 1.91
CA THR A 319 -1.99 16.07 2.22
C THR A 319 -2.96 16.38 1.07
N CYS A 320 -2.53 16.12 -0.17
CA CYS A 320 -3.29 16.45 -1.39
C CYS A 320 -3.69 15.23 -2.22
N HIS A 321 -2.87 14.18 -2.25
CA HIS A 321 -3.04 13.03 -3.13
C HIS A 321 -3.43 11.77 -2.36
N THR A 322 -4.50 11.12 -2.82
CA THR A 322 -4.78 9.73 -2.41
C THR A 322 -3.79 8.77 -3.05
N SER A 323 -3.36 7.74 -2.32
CA SER A 323 -2.40 6.74 -2.78
C SER A 323 -3.01 5.68 -3.69
N HIS A 324 -4.34 5.54 -3.73
CA HIS A 324 -5.02 4.57 -4.59
C HIS A 324 -5.83 5.25 -5.68
N GLY A 325 -6.84 6.01 -5.28
CA GLY A 325 -7.78 6.69 -6.17
C GLY A 325 -9.03 7.09 -5.39
N MET A 326 -10.02 7.66 -6.07
CA MET A 326 -11.26 8.08 -5.42
C MET A 326 -12.36 7.03 -5.57
N GLY A 327 -12.95 6.64 -4.44
CA GLY A 327 -14.04 5.68 -4.37
C GLY A 327 -15.44 6.23 -4.68
N ALA A 328 -15.55 7.54 -4.90
CA ALA A 328 -16.79 8.24 -5.15
C ALA A 328 -16.55 9.49 -6.01
N SER A 329 -17.62 10.09 -6.53
CA SER A 329 -17.58 11.37 -7.24
C SER A 329 -17.85 12.53 -6.29
N SER A 330 -17.38 13.72 -6.66
CA SER A 330 -17.65 14.97 -5.95
C SER A 330 -17.81 16.11 -6.93
N ALA A 331 -18.69 17.06 -6.59
CA ALA A 331 -18.92 18.26 -7.39
C ALA A 331 -17.81 19.30 -7.23
N THR A 332 -17.08 19.28 -6.11
CA THR A 332 -16.06 20.30 -5.78
C THR A 332 -14.64 19.77 -5.86
N ILE A 333 -14.45 18.45 -5.74
CA ILE A 333 -13.14 17.79 -5.81
C ILE A 333 -13.19 16.83 -7.00
N SER A 334 -12.59 17.22 -8.14
CA SER A 334 -12.69 16.41 -9.36
C SER A 334 -12.01 15.05 -9.22
N GLY A 335 -10.96 14.93 -8.41
CA GLY A 335 -10.13 13.73 -8.28
C GLY A 335 -9.08 13.54 -9.35
N GLU A 336 -9.02 14.44 -10.33
CA GLU A 336 -7.97 14.41 -11.35
C GLU A 336 -6.59 14.51 -10.69
N ARG A 337 -5.63 13.74 -11.22
CA ARG A 337 -4.28 13.61 -10.62
C ARG A 337 -4.29 13.04 -9.21
N MET A 338 -5.32 12.24 -8.90
CA MET A 338 -5.52 11.62 -7.59
C MET A 338 -5.62 12.66 -6.46
N VAL A 339 -6.02 13.90 -6.77
CA VAL A 339 -6.19 14.93 -5.75
C VAL A 339 -7.48 14.69 -4.96
N ASN A 340 -7.30 14.32 -3.70
CA ASN A 340 -8.36 14.12 -2.73
C ASN A 340 -7.73 14.40 -1.36
N PHE A 341 -8.21 15.44 -0.69
CA PHE A 341 -7.52 15.96 0.51
C PHE A 341 -7.72 15.03 1.70
N ASP A 342 -6.69 14.93 2.53
CA ASP A 342 -6.80 14.31 3.84
C ASP A 342 -7.47 15.28 4.83
N ILE A 343 -8.75 15.05 5.13
CA ILE A 343 -9.58 15.93 5.96
C ILE A 343 -9.29 15.81 7.45
N ALA A 344 -8.38 14.94 7.88
CA ALA A 344 -7.81 15.02 9.22
C ALA A 344 -6.70 16.09 9.29
N VAL A 345 -6.18 16.54 8.15
CA VAL A 345 -5.10 17.54 8.03
C VAL A 345 -5.58 18.84 7.41
N VAL A 346 -6.45 18.76 6.41
CA VAL A 346 -6.93 19.87 5.58
C VAL A 346 -8.36 20.24 5.98
N GLY A 347 -8.58 21.52 6.30
CA GLY A 347 -9.88 22.05 6.71
C GLY A 347 -10.54 22.92 5.64
N THR A 348 -11.79 23.31 5.85
CA THR A 348 -12.46 24.28 4.97
C THR A 348 -11.86 25.67 5.12
N ASN A 349 -11.94 26.48 4.05
CA ASN A 349 -11.59 27.90 4.13
C ASN A 349 -12.82 28.72 4.52
N GLY A 350 -13.05 28.86 5.83
CA GLY A 350 -14.28 29.46 6.35
C GLY A 350 -15.50 28.60 5.99
N SER A 351 -16.51 29.23 5.38
CA SER A 351 -17.71 28.55 4.87
C SER A 351 -17.56 27.97 3.47
N ASN A 352 -16.42 28.20 2.80
CA ASN A 352 -16.20 27.66 1.46
C ASN A 352 -15.91 26.15 1.52
N PRO A 353 -16.61 25.32 0.73
CA PRO A 353 -16.36 23.89 0.70
C PRO A 353 -14.95 23.61 0.17
N LEU A 354 -14.37 22.50 0.63
CA LEU A 354 -13.13 21.97 0.07
C LEU A 354 -13.31 21.76 -1.43
N SER A 355 -12.41 22.32 -2.23
CA SER A 355 -12.46 22.18 -3.68
C SER A 355 -11.08 22.13 -4.31
N TYR A 356 -11.02 21.46 -5.46
CA TYR A 356 -9.87 21.42 -6.35
C TYR A 356 -10.36 21.53 -7.79
N ASN A 357 -9.79 22.48 -8.53
CA ASN A 357 -10.05 22.67 -9.95
C ASN A 357 -8.72 22.57 -10.72
N ARG A 358 -8.59 21.50 -11.51
CA ARG A 358 -7.42 21.23 -12.36
C ARG A 358 -7.27 22.21 -13.53
N ALA A 359 -8.36 22.79 -14.03
CA ALA A 359 -8.31 23.71 -15.16
C ALA A 359 -7.62 25.02 -14.76
N THR A 360 -7.89 25.50 -13.54
CA THR A 360 -7.26 26.69 -12.96
C THR A 360 -6.03 26.36 -12.11
N GLY A 361 -5.81 25.09 -11.77
CA GLY A 361 -4.75 24.66 -10.88
C GLY A 361 -4.90 25.27 -9.48
N SER A 362 -6.13 25.39 -8.98
CA SER A 362 -6.43 26.07 -7.71
C SER A 362 -7.19 25.17 -6.75
N CYS A 363 -6.94 25.35 -5.46
CA CYS A 363 -7.71 24.75 -4.37
C CYS A 363 -8.34 25.81 -3.48
N THR A 364 -9.49 25.48 -2.88
CA THR A 364 -10.09 26.27 -1.80
C THR A 364 -10.13 25.41 -0.56
N LEU A 365 -9.29 25.74 0.43
CA LEU A 365 -9.07 24.97 1.65
C LEU A 365 -8.32 25.80 2.70
N SER A 366 -8.26 25.33 3.93
CA SER A 366 -7.32 25.78 4.96
C SER A 366 -6.32 24.66 5.23
N CYS A 367 -5.02 24.98 5.23
CA CYS A 367 -3.96 24.02 5.55
C CYS A 367 -2.81 24.77 6.22
N HIS A 368 -2.30 24.23 7.34
CA HIS A 368 -1.18 24.82 8.07
C HIS A 368 -1.42 26.29 8.47
N ASN A 369 -2.64 26.58 8.94
CA ASN A 369 -3.15 27.93 9.25
C ASN A 369 -3.14 28.90 8.06
N HIS A 370 -3.06 28.39 6.83
CA HIS A 370 -3.10 29.18 5.62
C HIS A 370 -4.38 28.92 4.81
N ALA A 371 -5.11 30.00 4.55
CA ALA A 371 -6.28 29.99 3.70
C ALA A 371 -5.88 30.01 2.22
N HIS A 372 -6.38 29.05 1.45
CA HIS A 372 -6.21 28.92 0.01
C HIS A 372 -7.56 29.19 -0.68
N GLY A 373 -7.55 29.93 -1.80
CA GLY A 373 -8.77 30.20 -2.59
C GLY A 373 -8.69 31.53 -3.37
N GLY A 374 -9.20 31.52 -4.60
CA GLY A 374 -9.27 32.69 -5.48
C GLY A 374 -10.51 33.54 -5.21
N GLY A 375 -10.56 34.25 -4.08
CA GLY A 375 -11.63 35.20 -3.78
C GLY A 375 -11.86 35.40 -2.28
N ALA A 376 -11.48 36.57 -1.77
CA ALA A 376 -11.76 37.14 -0.45
C ALA A 376 -10.90 36.66 0.75
N ALA A 377 -9.97 37.56 1.10
CA ALA A 377 -9.38 37.84 2.42
C ALA A 377 -8.44 36.75 2.98
N ALA A 378 -7.11 36.89 3.00
CA ALA A 378 -6.38 38.05 3.52
C ALA A 378 -7.11 38.80 4.66
N ALA A 379 -7.91 38.09 5.46
CA ALA A 379 -8.35 38.60 6.76
C ALA A 379 -7.22 38.31 7.74
N ALA A 380 -6.30 39.28 7.82
CA ALA A 380 -5.51 39.61 8.99
C ALA A 380 -5.37 38.51 10.07
N MET A 381 -4.43 37.58 9.89
CA MET A 381 -3.59 37.23 11.03
C MET A 381 -2.41 38.20 10.99
N GLN A 382 -2.51 39.21 11.88
CA GLN A 382 -1.43 40.14 12.15
C GLN A 382 -0.13 39.35 12.34
N LYS A 383 0.84 39.66 11.48
CA LYS A 383 2.26 39.45 11.75
C LYS A 383 2.60 40.10 13.10
N THR A 384 2.55 39.35 14.19
CA THR A 384 3.46 39.59 15.30
C THR A 384 4.78 38.92 14.94
N VAL A 385 5.59 39.65 14.18
CA VAL A 385 7.02 39.37 14.08
C VAL A 385 7.62 39.64 15.45
N GLN A 386 7.79 38.58 16.25
CA GLN A 386 8.75 38.58 17.34
C GLN A 386 10.05 37.98 16.78
N PRO A 387 11.17 38.73 16.78
CA PRO A 387 12.44 38.20 16.32
C PRO A 387 12.93 37.14 17.30
N ILE A 388 13.25 35.96 16.76
CA ILE A 388 13.92 34.89 17.50
C ILE A 388 15.37 35.36 17.75
N LYS A 389 15.74 35.45 19.02
CA LYS A 389 17.13 35.33 19.48
C LYS A 389 17.41 33.88 19.82
#